data_AF-A0A2V1C653-F1
#
_entry.id   AF-A0A2V1C653-F1
#
_cell.length_a   1.000
_cell.length_b   1.000
_cell.length_c   1.000
_cell.angle_alpha   90.00
_cell.angle_beta   90.00
_cell.angle_gamma   90.00
#
_symmetry.space_group_name_H-M   'P 1'
#
loop_
_entity.id
_entity.type
_entity.pdbx_description
1 polymer ?
#
loop_
_entity_poly.entity_id
_entity_poly.type
_entity_poly.pdbx_seq_one_letter_code
_entity_poly.pdbx_strand_id
1 'polypeptide(L)'
;LINGAWGQSLVELVDLIGKDRVYVSIYGAEYKAVCGMDFVNSWTYYDTFATRDSEGYSLGVPIFPWFANEGDATSRNDVLEGRDAVRVKSCWGGIVAFDARYLQRDLSSFHINATEHFKISGKSDANALDLPQLPLRFRSEPEPFWDSSECCLIHADIIALPPFLGPSKELKKEYGDGIFMNPYVRVSYDMSTQKHIWLAQRFERLLAVPQAVINRFAHMPRSNYRREEVKGELVEDRVWV
;
A
#
# COMPACT_ATOMS: atom_id res chain seq x y z
N LEU A 1 2.60 9.31 -26.00
CA LEU A 1 2.68 9.56 -24.54
C LEU A 1 1.25 9.68 -24.08
N ILE A 2 0.74 8.62 -23.45
CA ILE A 2 -0.67 8.34 -23.15
C ILE A 2 -1.67 8.79 -24.23
N ASN A 3 -2.13 7.85 -25.06
CA ASN A 3 -3.00 8.11 -26.20
C ASN A 3 -4.32 7.32 -26.04
N GLY A 4 -5.36 7.69 -26.80
CA GLY A 4 -6.63 6.96 -26.82
C GLY A 4 -7.56 7.30 -25.64
N ALA A 5 -8.63 6.51 -25.47
CA ALA A 5 -9.69 6.78 -24.51
C ALA A 5 -9.18 6.96 -23.07
N TRP A 6 -8.21 6.14 -22.65
CA TRP A 6 -7.63 6.23 -21.32
C TRP A 6 -6.86 7.54 -21.08
N GLY A 7 -6.14 8.03 -22.10
CA GLY A 7 -5.47 9.33 -22.01
C GLY A 7 -6.42 10.49 -21.90
N GLN A 8 -7.53 10.45 -22.64
CA GLN A 8 -8.57 11.47 -22.51
C GLN A 8 -9.23 11.42 -21.14
N SER A 9 -9.57 10.24 -20.63
CA SER A 9 -10.15 10.11 -19.27
C SER A 9 -9.20 10.55 -18.17
N LEU A 10 -7.89 10.31 -18.31
CA LEU A 10 -6.90 10.78 -17.34
C LEU A 10 -6.76 12.31 -17.35
N VAL A 11 -6.72 12.91 -18.54
CA VAL A 11 -6.68 14.38 -18.67
C VAL A 11 -7.97 15.01 -18.16
N GLU A 12 -9.13 14.42 -18.47
CA GLU A 12 -10.43 14.88 -17.97
C GLU A 12 -10.52 14.76 -16.45
N LEU A 13 -9.97 13.69 -15.87
CA LEU A 13 -9.85 13.54 -14.42
C LEU A 13 -8.92 14.60 -13.81
N VAL A 14 -7.77 14.88 -14.44
CA VAL A 14 -6.85 15.94 -14.01
C VAL A 14 -7.52 17.31 -14.08
N ASP A 15 -8.31 17.58 -15.12
CA ASP A 15 -9.04 18.83 -15.28
C ASP A 15 -10.16 18.97 -14.26
N LEU A 16 -10.89 17.89 -13.96
CA LEU A 16 -11.93 17.84 -12.92
C LEU A 16 -11.35 18.05 -11.51
N ILE A 17 -10.26 17.36 -11.20
CA ILE A 17 -9.58 17.49 -9.90
C ILE A 17 -8.78 18.80 -9.85
N GLY A 18 -8.44 19.42 -10.97
CA GLY A 18 -7.66 20.65 -11.08
C GLY A 18 -6.15 20.39 -11.12
N LYS A 19 -5.50 20.98 -12.13
CA LYS A 19 -4.08 20.74 -12.47
C LYS A 19 -3.11 20.97 -11.31
N ASP A 20 -3.38 21.95 -10.45
CA ASP A 20 -2.53 22.27 -9.30
C ASP A 20 -2.67 21.28 -8.15
N ARG A 21 -3.65 20.37 -8.23
CA ARG A 21 -4.00 19.38 -7.21
C ARG A 21 -3.69 17.94 -7.63
N VAL A 22 -3.17 17.74 -8.84
CA VAL A 22 -2.85 16.41 -9.38
C VAL A 22 -1.41 16.35 -9.86
N TYR A 23 -0.66 15.40 -9.30
CA TYR A 23 0.68 15.04 -9.76
C TYR A 23 0.58 13.74 -10.57
N VAL A 24 0.61 13.84 -11.90
CA VAL A 24 0.67 12.67 -12.78
C VAL A 24 2.12 12.41 -13.17
N SER A 25 2.72 11.36 -12.61
CA SER A 25 3.99 10.85 -13.11
C SER A 25 3.72 9.87 -14.26
N ILE A 26 4.18 10.24 -15.45
CA ILE A 26 4.16 9.43 -16.69
C ILE A 26 5.46 8.65 -16.91
N TYR A 27 6.45 8.87 -16.06
CA TYR A 27 7.64 8.04 -15.97
C TYR A 27 7.29 6.86 -15.07
N GLY A 28 7.69 5.66 -15.50
CA GLY A 28 7.32 4.40 -14.85
C GLY A 28 7.43 4.47 -13.34
N ALA A 29 6.42 3.96 -12.66
CA ALA A 29 6.44 3.87 -11.21
C ALA A 29 7.62 2.97 -10.80
N GLU A 30 8.55 3.54 -10.04
CA GLU A 30 9.64 2.81 -9.39
C GLU A 30 9.16 2.13 -8.09
N TYR A 31 7.84 2.13 -7.84
CA TYR A 31 7.14 1.48 -6.75
C TYR A 31 6.14 0.46 -7.30
N LYS A 32 5.83 -0.57 -6.51
CA LYS A 32 4.84 -1.59 -6.91
C LYS A 32 3.40 -1.12 -6.71
N ALA A 33 3.16 -0.35 -5.66
CA ALA A 33 1.91 0.35 -5.41
C ALA A 33 2.15 1.58 -4.53
N VAL A 34 1.28 2.59 -4.65
CA VAL A 34 1.27 3.74 -3.74
C VAL A 34 -0.16 4.11 -3.37
N CYS A 35 -0.41 4.40 -2.10
CA CYS A 35 -1.70 4.87 -1.62
C CYS A 35 -1.65 6.30 -1.09
N GLY A 36 -2.78 6.99 -1.16
CA GLY A 36 -3.03 8.17 -0.36
C GLY A 36 -3.36 7.81 1.09
N MET A 37 -3.81 8.81 1.83
CA MET A 37 -4.33 8.67 3.18
C MET A 37 -5.80 9.05 3.23
N ASP A 38 -6.62 8.19 3.82
CA ASP A 38 -8.05 8.41 3.97
C ASP A 38 -8.45 8.83 5.38
N PHE A 39 -9.28 9.86 5.44
CA PHE A 39 -9.68 10.54 6.66
C PHE A 39 -11.20 10.58 6.79
N VAL A 40 -11.70 9.94 7.85
CA VAL A 40 -13.12 10.00 8.24
C VAL A 40 -13.49 11.35 8.86
N ASN A 41 -12.51 12.03 9.45
CA ASN A 41 -12.59 13.41 9.91
C ASN A 41 -11.18 14.02 9.82
N SER A 42 -11.03 15.32 10.07
CA SER A 42 -9.77 16.03 9.81
C SER A 42 -8.54 15.51 10.57
N TRP A 43 -8.70 14.71 11.62
CA TRP A 43 -7.60 14.20 12.46
C TRP A 43 -7.55 12.67 12.60
N THR A 44 -8.56 11.94 12.12
CA THR A 44 -8.67 10.49 12.29
C THR A 44 -8.49 9.74 10.96
N TYR A 45 -7.52 8.83 10.93
CA TYR A 45 -7.29 7.93 9.80
C TYR A 45 -8.31 6.78 9.77
N TYR A 46 -8.90 6.49 8.61
CA TYR A 46 -10.00 5.54 8.49
C TYR A 46 -9.54 4.09 8.23
N ASP A 47 -8.73 3.89 7.19
CA ASP A 47 -8.38 2.59 6.58
C ASP A 47 -7.43 1.71 7.43
N THR A 48 -7.72 1.56 8.72
CA THR A 48 -6.91 0.80 9.68
C THR A 48 -6.90 -0.71 9.44
N PHE A 49 -7.88 -1.25 8.72
CA PHE A 49 -7.98 -2.67 8.42
C PHE A 49 -7.12 -3.10 7.22
N ALA A 50 -7.08 -2.28 6.16
CA ALA A 50 -6.31 -2.56 4.94
C ALA A 50 -4.84 -2.19 5.07
N THR A 51 -4.52 -1.21 5.92
CA THR A 51 -3.15 -0.71 6.05
C THR A 51 -2.35 -1.52 7.06
N ARG A 52 -1.16 -1.96 6.63
CA ARG A 52 -0.18 -2.65 7.46
C ARG A 52 1.16 -1.96 7.34
N ASP A 53 1.87 -1.83 8.45
CA ASP A 53 3.19 -1.21 8.44
C ASP A 53 4.21 -2.04 7.64
N SER A 54 5.45 -1.57 7.58
CA SER A 54 6.54 -2.23 6.85
C SER A 54 6.81 -3.68 7.28
N GLU A 55 6.44 -4.05 8.50
CA GLU A 55 6.66 -5.37 9.08
C GLU A 55 5.38 -6.22 9.08
N GLY A 56 4.21 -5.60 8.85
CA GLY A 56 2.90 -6.25 8.82
C GLY A 56 2.06 -6.02 10.08
N TYR A 57 2.50 -5.18 11.02
CA TYR A 57 1.69 -4.81 12.17
C TYR A 57 0.44 -4.03 11.73
N SER A 58 -0.63 -4.17 12.51
CA SER A 58 -1.73 -3.22 12.44
C SER A 58 -1.26 -1.83 12.88
N LEU A 59 -1.98 -0.80 12.44
CA LEU A 59 -1.75 0.56 12.91
C LEU A 59 -2.00 0.67 14.42
N GLY A 60 -1.51 1.74 15.02
CA GLY A 60 -1.90 2.16 16.37
C GLY A 60 -3.31 2.75 16.39
N VAL A 61 -3.64 3.50 17.44
CA VAL A 61 -4.85 4.32 17.40
C VAL A 61 -4.81 5.31 16.23
N PRO A 62 -5.95 5.61 15.58
CA PRO A 62 -6.02 6.29 14.28
C PRO A 62 -5.75 7.80 14.34
N ILE A 63 -4.82 8.24 15.19
CA ILE A 63 -4.33 9.62 15.27
C ILE A 63 -2.83 9.64 14.96
N PHE A 64 -2.31 10.77 14.50
CA PHE A 64 -0.90 10.91 14.10
C PHE A 64 0.07 10.42 15.19
N PRO A 65 1.12 9.63 14.86
CA PRO A 65 1.59 9.25 13.51
C PRO A 65 0.93 7.99 12.91
N TRP A 66 -0.23 7.58 13.41
CA TRP A 66 -1.06 6.43 13.00
C TRP A 66 -0.40 5.05 13.19
N PHE A 67 0.85 4.88 12.80
CA PHE A 67 1.64 3.68 13.00
C PHE A 67 2.02 3.49 14.47
N ALA A 68 2.04 2.23 14.90
CA ALA A 68 2.48 1.86 16.24
C ALA A 68 4.01 1.88 16.34
N ASN A 69 4.53 1.87 17.57
CA ASN A 69 5.95 1.85 17.85
C ASN A 69 6.40 0.44 18.26
N GLU A 70 6.27 -0.50 17.34
CA GLU A 70 6.65 -1.91 17.51
C GLU A 70 7.65 -2.32 16.43
N GLY A 71 8.40 -3.40 16.68
CA GLY A 71 9.44 -3.85 15.76
C GLY A 71 10.52 -2.78 15.54
N ASP A 72 10.93 -2.59 14.29
CA ASP A 72 11.85 -1.51 13.88
C ASP A 72 11.13 -0.15 13.78
N ALA A 73 9.79 -0.15 13.84
CA ALA A 73 8.94 1.05 13.74
C ALA A 73 9.23 1.90 12.49
N THR A 74 9.64 1.26 11.39
CA THR A 74 10.13 1.94 10.19
C THR A 74 9.08 2.88 9.60
N SER A 75 7.85 2.41 9.39
CA SER A 75 6.75 3.25 8.87
C SER A 75 6.44 4.44 9.80
N ARG A 76 6.51 4.23 11.11
CA ARG A 76 6.27 5.29 12.09
C ARG A 76 7.36 6.36 12.03
N ASN A 77 8.61 5.95 11.90
CA ASN A 77 9.75 6.85 11.79
C ASN A 77 9.69 7.63 10.46
N ASP A 78 9.33 6.98 9.34
CA ASP A 78 9.11 7.65 8.06
C ASP A 78 8.08 8.79 8.18
N VAL A 79 6.97 8.56 8.89
CA VAL A 79 5.96 9.60 9.16
C VAL A 79 6.50 10.73 10.04
N LEU A 80 7.22 10.40 11.12
CA LEU A 80 7.76 11.41 12.03
C LEU A 80 8.84 12.30 11.39
N GLU A 81 9.62 11.72 10.49
CA GLU A 81 10.64 12.40 9.67
C GLU A 81 10.01 13.26 8.57
N GLY A 82 8.72 13.09 8.28
CA GLY A 82 8.02 13.84 7.25
C GLY A 82 8.36 13.35 5.84
N ARG A 83 8.57 12.04 5.67
CA ARG A 83 8.76 11.45 4.35
C ARG A 83 7.44 11.42 3.58
N ASP A 84 7.52 11.62 2.28
CA ASP A 84 6.39 11.51 1.33
C ASP A 84 6.20 10.08 0.79
N ALA A 85 7.15 9.19 1.06
CA ALA A 85 7.07 7.76 0.75
C ALA A 85 7.29 6.92 2.03
N VAL A 86 6.21 6.73 2.78
CA VAL A 86 6.17 5.88 3.98
C VAL A 86 6.08 4.42 3.54
N ARG A 87 7.03 3.59 3.97
CA ARG A 87 7.07 2.17 3.62
C ARG A 87 5.96 1.41 4.33
N VAL A 88 5.22 0.56 3.61
CA VAL A 88 4.12 -0.27 4.15
C VAL A 88 4.08 -1.63 3.45
N LYS A 89 3.50 -2.66 4.09
CA LYS A 89 3.20 -3.93 3.40
C LYS A 89 1.90 -3.89 2.61
N SER A 90 0.94 -3.08 3.04
CA SER A 90 -0.32 -2.88 2.33
C SER A 90 -0.97 -1.56 2.73
N CYS A 91 -1.78 -1.02 1.83
CA CYS A 91 -2.59 0.18 2.07
C CYS A 91 -3.81 0.19 1.14
N TRP A 92 -4.74 1.10 1.36
CA TRP A 92 -5.82 1.37 0.40
C TRP A 92 -6.12 2.88 0.36
N GLY A 93 -6.23 3.49 1.54
CA GLY A 93 -6.10 4.93 1.76
C GLY A 93 -7.03 5.79 0.91
N GLY A 94 -8.22 5.28 0.57
CA GLY A 94 -9.24 5.91 -0.29
C GLY A 94 -8.85 6.12 -1.76
N ILE A 95 -7.56 6.19 -2.07
CA ILE A 95 -7.02 6.19 -3.43
C ILE A 95 -5.72 5.39 -3.46
N VAL A 96 -5.57 4.54 -4.48
CA VAL A 96 -4.40 3.71 -4.70
C VAL A 96 -4.02 3.71 -6.18
N ALA A 97 -2.72 3.67 -6.45
CA ALA A 97 -2.17 3.55 -7.79
C ALA A 97 -1.27 2.32 -7.89
N PHE A 98 -1.49 1.54 -8.94
CA PHE A 98 -0.73 0.33 -9.28
C PHE A 98 -0.19 0.45 -10.70
N ASP A 99 0.83 -0.35 -11.00
CA ASP A 99 1.16 -0.65 -12.39
C ASP A 99 0.06 -1.50 -13.04
N ALA A 100 -0.63 -0.91 -14.02
CA ALA A 100 -1.76 -1.57 -14.70
C ALA A 100 -1.39 -2.91 -15.34
N ARG A 101 -0.11 -3.14 -15.66
CA ARG A 101 0.38 -4.40 -16.23
C ARG A 101 0.13 -5.60 -15.31
N TYR A 102 0.06 -5.38 -13.99
CA TYR A 102 -0.32 -6.45 -13.06
C TYR A 102 -1.75 -6.97 -13.28
N LEU A 103 -2.66 -6.14 -13.82
CA LEU A 103 -4.10 -6.42 -13.92
C LEU A 103 -4.58 -6.64 -15.35
N GLN A 104 -3.72 -6.44 -16.36
CA GLN A 104 -4.08 -6.49 -17.77
C GLN A 104 -3.73 -7.83 -18.43
N ARG A 105 -4.63 -8.32 -19.29
CA ARG A 105 -4.47 -9.59 -20.04
C ARG A 105 -3.47 -9.49 -21.20
N ASP A 106 -3.33 -8.29 -21.78
CA ASP A 106 -2.54 -8.07 -22.98
C ASP A 106 -1.31 -7.21 -22.69
N LEU A 107 -0.20 -7.89 -22.38
CA LEU A 107 1.11 -7.27 -22.23
C LEU A 107 1.81 -7.01 -23.57
N SER A 108 1.28 -7.51 -24.69
CA SER A 108 1.91 -7.38 -26.01
C SER A 108 1.85 -5.95 -26.56
N SER A 109 0.86 -5.17 -26.10
CA SER A 109 0.73 -3.73 -26.36
C SER A 109 1.83 -2.90 -25.70
N PHE A 110 2.49 -3.43 -24.67
CA PHE A 110 3.67 -2.82 -24.08
C PHE A 110 4.90 -3.43 -24.78
N HIS A 111 5.60 -2.64 -25.60
CA HIS A 111 6.91 -3.00 -26.20
C HIS A 111 8.01 -3.11 -25.13
N ILE A 112 7.80 -3.98 -24.16
CA ILE A 112 8.79 -4.39 -23.19
C ILE A 112 9.31 -5.69 -23.75
N ASN A 113 10.63 -5.84 -23.86
CA ASN A 113 11.27 -7.14 -24.07
C ASN A 113 11.07 -8.00 -22.80
N ALA A 114 9.81 -8.29 -22.46
CA ALA A 114 9.39 -9.12 -21.33
C ALA A 114 9.87 -10.58 -21.51
N THR A 115 10.31 -10.94 -22.70
CA THR A 115 10.99 -12.20 -23.01
C THR A 115 12.34 -12.38 -22.31
N GLU A 116 12.96 -11.34 -21.74
CA GLU A 116 14.16 -11.50 -20.89
C GLU A 116 13.86 -11.55 -19.38
N HIS A 117 12.83 -10.83 -18.89
CA HIS A 117 12.51 -10.80 -17.45
C HIS A 117 11.44 -11.81 -17.00
N PHE A 118 10.60 -12.30 -17.91
CA PHE A 118 9.49 -13.21 -17.63
C PHE A 118 9.67 -14.60 -18.27
N LYS A 119 10.92 -15.05 -18.48
CA LYS A 119 11.18 -16.49 -18.65
C LYS A 119 10.94 -17.20 -17.32
N ILE A 120 9.66 -17.47 -17.06
CA ILE A 120 9.25 -18.57 -16.17
C ILE A 120 9.86 -19.80 -16.82
N SER A 121 11.01 -20.22 -16.28
CA SER A 121 11.65 -21.47 -16.62
C SER A 121 10.63 -22.56 -16.34
N GLY A 122 10.00 -23.09 -17.40
CA GLY A 122 9.27 -24.34 -17.38
C GLY A 122 10.23 -25.48 -17.06
N LYS A 123 10.64 -25.57 -15.79
CA LYS A 123 11.12 -26.78 -15.15
C LYS A 123 10.40 -26.84 -13.82
N SER A 124 9.46 -27.77 -13.78
CA SER A 124 8.78 -28.25 -12.59
C SER A 124 9.82 -28.81 -11.61
N ASP A 125 10.47 -27.93 -10.86
CA ASP A 125 11.08 -28.31 -9.60
C ASP A 125 9.96 -28.27 -8.55
N ALA A 126 9.62 -29.43 -8.00
CA ALA A 126 8.49 -29.65 -7.09
C ALA A 126 8.56 -28.89 -5.74
N ASN A 127 9.46 -27.91 -5.63
CA ASN A 127 9.66 -27.04 -4.46
C ASN A 127 9.72 -25.54 -4.85
N ALA A 128 9.37 -25.16 -6.09
CA ALA A 128 9.26 -23.75 -6.46
C ALA A 128 7.93 -23.18 -5.93
N LEU A 129 8.02 -22.24 -4.98
CA LEU A 129 6.87 -21.47 -4.48
C LEU A 129 6.06 -20.91 -5.66
N ASP A 130 4.80 -21.35 -5.81
CA ASP A 130 3.90 -20.88 -6.87
C ASP A 130 3.75 -19.36 -6.83
N LEU A 131 4.37 -18.64 -7.74
CA LEU A 131 4.16 -17.19 -7.88
C LEU A 131 2.74 -16.91 -8.39
N PRO A 132 2.11 -15.80 -7.98
CA PRO A 132 0.83 -15.39 -8.55
C PRO A 132 0.90 -15.31 -10.09
N GLN A 133 -0.12 -15.81 -10.77
CA GLN A 133 -0.17 -15.76 -12.23
C GLN A 133 -0.80 -14.44 -12.71
N LEU A 134 -0.22 -13.85 -13.76
CA LEU A 134 -0.79 -12.67 -14.40
C LEU A 134 -1.95 -13.05 -15.35
N PRO A 135 -2.97 -12.19 -15.50
CA PRO A 135 -3.21 -10.99 -14.71
C PRO A 135 -3.67 -11.32 -13.29
N LEU A 136 -3.22 -10.54 -12.32
CA LEU A 136 -3.71 -10.59 -10.95
C LEU A 136 -5.21 -10.30 -10.91
N ARG A 137 -5.90 -10.96 -9.98
CA ARG A 137 -7.31 -10.73 -9.70
C ARG A 137 -7.49 -10.52 -8.21
N PHE A 138 -8.43 -9.66 -7.85
CA PHE A 138 -8.92 -9.60 -6.49
C PHE A 138 -9.47 -10.98 -6.12
N ARG A 139 -9.04 -11.45 -4.95
CA ARG A 139 -9.43 -12.74 -4.38
C ARG A 139 -9.81 -12.53 -2.93
N SER A 140 -10.71 -13.37 -2.45
CA SER A 140 -11.01 -13.48 -1.02
C SER A 140 -10.17 -14.59 -0.41
N GLU A 141 -10.05 -14.52 0.90
CA GLU A 141 -9.57 -15.62 1.72
C GLU A 141 -10.76 -16.62 1.88
N PRO A 142 -10.53 -17.94 1.74
CA PRO A 142 -11.59 -18.94 1.73
C PRO A 142 -12.10 -19.34 3.13
N GLU A 143 -11.39 -18.99 4.21
CA GLU A 143 -11.83 -19.23 5.57
C GLU A 143 -13.03 -18.34 5.94
N PRO A 144 -13.86 -18.78 6.91
CA PRO A 144 -15.06 -18.06 7.30
C PRO A 144 -14.78 -16.80 8.14
N PHE A 145 -13.54 -16.57 8.56
CA PHE A 145 -13.17 -15.46 9.44
C PHE A 145 -12.59 -14.29 8.62
N TRP A 146 -12.96 -13.05 8.97
CA TRP A 146 -12.45 -11.84 8.30
C TRP A 146 -11.02 -11.50 8.71
N ASP A 147 -10.08 -12.39 8.37
CA ASP A 147 -8.67 -12.22 8.71
C ASP A 147 -7.93 -11.36 7.68
N SER A 148 -8.47 -11.24 6.47
CA SER A 148 -7.84 -10.50 5.37
C SER A 148 -8.84 -9.64 4.59
N SER A 149 -8.46 -8.38 4.33
CA SER A 149 -9.15 -7.58 3.32
C SER A 149 -8.68 -7.94 1.92
N GLU A 150 -9.57 -7.90 0.92
CA GLU A 150 -9.18 -8.03 -0.49
C GLU A 150 -8.12 -6.99 -0.89
N CYS A 151 -8.16 -5.81 -0.25
CA CYS A 151 -7.18 -4.74 -0.40
C CYS A 151 -5.79 -5.18 0.10
N CYS A 152 -5.69 -5.98 1.15
CA CYS A 152 -4.40 -6.56 1.59
C CYS A 152 -3.90 -7.63 0.62
N LEU A 153 -4.81 -8.49 0.14
CA LEU A 153 -4.44 -9.65 -0.66
C LEU A 153 -3.87 -9.25 -2.03
N ILE A 154 -4.42 -8.22 -2.68
CA ILE A 154 -3.86 -7.73 -3.94
C ILE A 154 -2.44 -7.18 -3.77
N HIS A 155 -2.15 -6.53 -2.64
CA HIS A 155 -0.80 -6.04 -2.32
C HIS A 155 0.18 -7.19 -2.08
N ALA A 156 -0.27 -8.26 -1.41
CA ALA A 156 0.53 -9.47 -1.21
C ALA A 156 0.87 -10.16 -2.55
N ASP A 157 -0.07 -10.19 -3.49
CA ASP A 157 0.17 -10.78 -4.81
C ASP A 157 1.12 -9.92 -5.65
N ILE A 158 0.97 -8.59 -5.59
CA ILE A 158 1.85 -7.63 -6.27
C ILE A 158 3.28 -7.70 -5.71
N ILE A 159 3.45 -7.74 -4.39
CA ILE A 159 4.79 -7.73 -3.78
C ILE A 159 5.56 -9.02 -4.07
N ALA A 160 4.86 -10.15 -4.25
CA ALA A 160 5.44 -11.43 -4.62
C ALA A 160 5.98 -11.46 -6.06
N LEU A 161 5.48 -10.60 -6.95
CA LEU A 161 5.93 -10.50 -8.34
C LEU A 161 7.12 -9.56 -8.49
N PRO A 162 8.03 -9.82 -9.45
CA PRO A 162 9.09 -8.85 -9.78
C PRO A 162 8.47 -7.55 -10.35
N PRO A 163 9.07 -6.38 -10.08
CA PRO A 163 8.64 -5.13 -10.70
C PRO A 163 8.90 -5.16 -12.21
N PHE A 164 7.95 -4.67 -13.02
CA PHE A 164 8.13 -4.58 -14.48
C PHE A 164 9.15 -3.50 -14.87
N LEU A 165 9.31 -2.48 -14.03
CA LEU A 165 10.37 -1.47 -14.11
C LEU A 165 11.04 -1.46 -12.75
N GLY A 166 12.29 -1.92 -12.68
CA GLY A 166 13.05 -1.89 -11.43
C GLY A 166 13.29 -0.45 -10.98
N PRO A 167 13.24 -0.16 -9.66
CA PRO A 167 13.62 1.16 -9.15
C PRO A 167 15.06 1.49 -9.56
N SER A 168 15.33 2.78 -9.75
CA SER A 168 16.69 3.29 -9.91
C SER A 168 17.55 2.84 -8.72
N LYS A 169 18.87 2.75 -8.89
CA LYS A 169 19.76 2.28 -7.80
C LYS A 169 19.69 3.23 -6.60
N GLU A 170 19.52 4.51 -6.88
CA GLU A 170 19.37 5.61 -5.95
C GLU A 170 18.06 5.45 -5.17
N LEU A 171 16.92 5.31 -5.86
CA LEU A 171 15.62 5.14 -5.20
C LEU A 171 15.53 3.82 -4.42
N LYS A 172 16.09 2.73 -4.98
CA LYS A 172 16.14 1.43 -4.28
C LYS A 172 16.95 1.51 -2.99
N LYS A 173 17.99 2.34 -2.95
CA LYS A 173 18.80 2.55 -1.74
C LYS A 173 18.05 3.38 -0.70
N GLU A 174 17.28 4.37 -1.14
CA GLU A 174 16.60 5.32 -0.25
C GLU A 174 15.24 4.81 0.26
N TYR A 175 14.43 4.23 -0.62
CA TYR A 175 13.05 3.81 -0.36
C TYR A 175 12.84 2.30 -0.47
N GLY A 176 13.75 1.57 -1.10
CA GLY A 176 13.62 0.12 -1.31
C GLY A 176 12.78 -0.23 -2.56
N ASP A 177 12.37 -1.49 -2.64
CA ASP A 177 11.33 -1.96 -3.57
C ASP A 177 10.11 -2.34 -2.73
N GLY A 178 8.93 -1.86 -3.08
CA GLY A 178 7.74 -2.16 -2.30
C GLY A 178 6.54 -1.24 -2.53
N ILE A 179 5.73 -1.17 -1.49
CA ILE A 179 4.47 -0.44 -1.45
C ILE A 179 4.66 0.75 -0.51
N PHE A 180 4.12 1.89 -0.90
CA PHE A 180 4.30 3.13 -0.17
C PHE A 180 2.95 3.80 0.12
N MET A 181 2.93 4.60 1.17
CA MET A 181 1.85 5.51 1.49
C MET A 181 2.39 6.94 1.44
N ASN A 182 1.66 7.86 0.82
CA ASN A 182 2.02 9.26 0.79
C ASN A 182 1.17 10.08 1.77
N PRO A 183 1.74 10.55 2.90
CA PRO A 183 0.99 11.30 3.91
C PRO A 183 0.46 12.67 3.48
N TYR A 184 0.95 13.18 2.35
CA TYR A 184 0.57 14.47 1.78
C TYR A 184 -0.60 14.36 0.80
N VAL A 185 -0.87 13.17 0.26
CA VAL A 185 -2.07 12.90 -0.56
C VAL A 185 -3.21 12.49 0.38
N ARG A 186 -4.01 13.45 0.84
CA ARG A 186 -5.12 13.21 1.77
C ARG A 186 -6.47 13.32 1.11
N VAL A 187 -7.23 12.24 1.19
CA VAL A 187 -8.61 12.14 0.70
C VAL A 187 -9.57 12.05 1.88
N SER A 188 -10.81 12.46 1.65
CA SER A 188 -11.89 12.33 2.63
C SER A 188 -13.24 12.19 1.92
N TYR A 189 -14.22 11.68 2.65
CA TYR A 189 -15.56 11.40 2.13
C TYR A 189 -16.50 12.60 2.11
N ASP A 190 -16.11 13.72 2.74
CA ASP A 190 -16.94 14.91 2.80
C ASP A 190 -16.15 16.22 2.64
N MET A 191 -16.80 17.20 2.00
CA MET A 191 -16.19 18.49 1.68
C MET A 191 -15.82 19.30 2.91
N SER A 192 -16.51 19.11 4.05
CA SER A 192 -16.19 19.82 5.28
C SER A 192 -14.87 19.32 5.84
N THR A 193 -14.71 18.01 5.99
CA THR A 193 -13.46 17.36 6.40
C THR A 193 -12.31 17.80 5.50
N GLN A 194 -12.46 17.71 4.18
CA GLN A 194 -11.42 18.10 3.23
C GLN A 194 -10.94 19.55 3.43
N LYS A 195 -11.86 20.48 3.72
CA LYS A 195 -11.54 21.89 4.00
C LYS A 195 -10.76 22.12 5.30
N HIS A 196 -10.88 21.21 6.26
CA HIS A 196 -10.25 21.36 7.58
C HIS A 196 -8.99 20.49 7.76
N ILE A 197 -8.70 19.55 6.84
CA ILE A 197 -7.49 18.70 6.90
C ILE A 197 -6.21 19.53 7.02
N TRP A 198 -6.08 20.63 6.27
CA TRP A 198 -4.88 21.48 6.33
C TRP A 198 -4.65 22.07 7.74
N LEU A 199 -5.73 22.34 8.47
CA LEU A 199 -5.62 22.89 9.82
C LEU A 199 -5.15 21.81 10.80
N ALA A 200 -5.70 20.60 10.69
CA ALA A 200 -5.27 19.47 11.49
C ALA A 200 -3.79 19.11 11.23
N GLN A 201 -3.33 19.16 9.98
CA GLN A 201 -1.92 18.95 9.60
C GLN A 201 -0.95 19.86 10.37
N ARG A 202 -1.36 21.08 10.72
CA ARG A 202 -0.49 22.01 11.46
C ARG A 202 -0.21 21.56 12.89
N PHE A 203 -1.14 20.83 13.49
CA PHE A 203 -1.10 20.47 14.91
C PHE A 203 -0.95 18.97 15.16
N GLU A 204 -1.11 18.13 14.15
CA GLU A 204 -1.12 16.67 14.29
C GLU A 204 0.18 16.12 14.90
N ARG A 205 1.33 16.75 14.66
CA ARG A 205 2.61 16.33 15.25
C ARG A 205 2.61 16.41 16.78
N LEU A 206 1.78 17.26 17.38
CA LEU A 206 1.58 17.34 18.83
C LEU A 206 0.95 16.07 19.40
N LEU A 207 0.27 15.28 18.55
CA LEU A 207 -0.38 14.02 18.94
C LEU A 207 0.59 12.84 19.04
N ALA A 208 1.85 12.98 18.64
CA ALA A 208 2.80 11.85 18.64
C ALA A 208 3.04 11.26 20.04
N VAL A 209 3.15 12.10 21.07
CA VAL A 209 3.32 11.65 22.46
C VAL A 209 1.99 11.12 23.03
N PRO A 210 0.85 11.85 22.92
CA PRO A 210 -0.46 11.31 23.29
C PRO A 210 -0.75 9.96 22.65
N GLN A 211 -0.45 9.79 21.36
CA GLN A 211 -0.69 8.54 20.63
C GLN A 211 0.11 7.38 21.21
N ALA A 212 1.39 7.59 21.54
CA ALA A 212 2.21 6.56 22.17
C ALA A 212 1.66 6.12 23.53
N VAL A 213 1.20 7.09 24.34
CA VAL A 213 0.58 6.82 25.64
C VAL A 213 -0.73 6.05 25.45
N ILE A 214 -1.60 6.49 24.53
CA ILE A 214 -2.88 5.83 24.28
C ILE A 214 -2.66 4.41 23.75
N ASN A 215 -1.73 4.19 22.82
CA ASN A 215 -1.41 2.85 22.32
C ASN A 215 -1.04 1.90 23.46
N ARG A 216 -0.23 2.37 24.40
CA ARG A 216 0.20 1.57 25.56
C ARG A 216 -0.98 1.11 26.41
N PHE A 217 -1.95 2.00 26.66
CA PHE A 217 -3.15 1.66 27.45
C PHE A 217 -4.19 0.86 26.65
N ALA A 218 -4.30 1.12 25.34
CA ALA A 218 -5.21 0.45 24.44
C ALA A 218 -4.71 -0.91 23.94
N HIS A 219 -3.49 -1.33 24.32
CA HIS A 219 -2.84 -2.55 23.84
C HIS A 219 -2.78 -2.60 22.30
N MET A 220 -2.44 -1.47 21.69
CA MET A 220 -2.24 -1.33 20.25
C MET A 220 -0.74 -1.39 19.92
N PRO A 221 -0.35 -2.03 18.81
CA PRO A 221 -1.18 -2.64 17.78
C PRO A 221 -1.74 -3.99 18.22
N ARG A 222 -2.84 -4.43 17.61
CA ARG A 222 -3.43 -5.74 17.94
C ARG A 222 -2.48 -6.86 17.51
N SER A 223 -2.32 -7.85 18.38
CA SER A 223 -1.57 -9.06 18.07
C SER A 223 -2.20 -9.78 16.87
N ASN A 224 -1.37 -10.17 15.91
CA ASN A 224 -1.77 -10.98 14.76
C ASN A 224 -0.82 -12.19 14.70
N TYR A 225 -1.36 -13.37 14.99
CA TYR A 225 -0.60 -14.62 15.02
C TYR A 225 -0.03 -14.99 13.64
N ARG A 226 -0.72 -14.58 12.55
CA ARG A 226 -0.32 -14.87 11.18
C ARG A 226 0.72 -13.90 10.59
N ARG A 227 1.13 -12.87 11.33
CA ARG A 227 1.98 -11.79 10.78
C ARG A 227 3.33 -12.31 10.27
N GLU A 228 3.92 -13.24 11.01
CA GLU A 228 5.27 -13.75 10.74
C GLU A 228 5.26 -15.00 9.86
N GLU A 229 4.08 -15.50 9.49
CA GLU A 229 3.96 -16.72 8.70
C GLU A 229 4.51 -16.49 7.29
N VAL A 230 5.33 -17.43 6.84
CA VAL A 230 5.91 -17.43 5.49
C VAL A 230 5.20 -18.46 4.62
N LYS A 231 4.99 -18.12 3.35
CA LYS A 231 4.38 -19.04 2.39
C LYS A 231 5.16 -20.36 2.33
N GLY A 232 4.45 -21.48 2.51
CA GLY A 232 5.00 -22.84 2.48
C GLY A 232 5.46 -23.37 3.84
N GLU A 233 5.40 -22.54 4.89
CA GLU A 233 5.62 -22.96 6.25
C GLU A 233 4.45 -23.83 6.76
N LEU A 234 4.78 -24.88 7.53
CA LEU A 234 3.78 -25.67 8.24
C LEU A 234 3.49 -24.98 9.57
N VAL A 235 2.29 -24.40 9.69
CA VAL A 235 1.82 -23.72 10.90
C VAL A 235 0.73 -24.55 11.59
N GLU A 236 0.75 -24.55 12.92
CA GLU A 236 -0.32 -25.15 13.72
C GLU A 236 -1.40 -24.09 13.97
N ASP A 237 -2.57 -24.27 13.37
CA ASP A 237 -3.67 -23.32 13.50
C ASP A 237 -4.77 -23.82 14.44
N ARG A 238 -5.33 -22.90 15.24
CA ARG A 238 -6.44 -23.15 16.16
C ARG A 238 -7.73 -22.61 15.58
N VAL A 239 -8.43 -23.45 14.84
CA VAL A 239 -9.73 -23.12 14.27
C VAL A 239 -10.86 -23.44 15.26
N TRP A 240 -11.83 -22.52 15.38
CA TRP A 240 -13.09 -22.80 16.09
C TRP A 240 -14.00 -23.59 15.14
N VAL A 241 -14.25 -24.85 15.47
CA VAL A 241 -15.20 -25.76 14.76
C VAL A 241 -16.53 -25.78 15.48
#